data_AF-A0A7V6G897-F1
#
_entry.id   AF-A0A7V6G897-F1
#
_cell.length_a   1.000
_cell.length_b   1.000
_cell.length_c   1.000
_cell.angle_alpha   90.00
_cell.angle_beta   90.00
_cell.angle_gamma   90.00
#
_symmetry.space_group_name_H-M   'P 1'
#
loop_
_entity.id
_entity.type
_entity.pdbx_description
1 polymer ?
#
loop_
_entity_poly.entity_id
_entity_poly.type
_entity_poly.pdbx_seq_one_letter_code
_entity_poly.pdbx_strand_id
1 'polypeptide(L)'
;MRKITFLVVALCATMFANAAITLPLSEDFAVCDKGSATTTGSNMPEIGTATYPNPFAWATTLTKVYDAGGMIKFGASGATGSLVTDVISVTKDSVVIEFDAIGWSGTSDVNSKKITYGATTITIQTTPVEFPVTPEKLEHFKVVFAKEEGATLTIAGGGVKSRFFLDNLSITEKDKDSSVGVEIVKSAANVYGANGTIYGAENGRIYTITGMDVTEQNGRLNGVYVVKINGKVQKVMVR
;
A
#
# COMPACT_ATOMS: atom_id res chain seq x y z
N MET A 1 -52.97 38.44 -20.70
CA MET A 1 -52.01 38.31 -19.59
C MET A 1 -51.66 36.84 -19.41
N ARG A 2 -50.50 36.38 -19.90
CA ARG A 2 -50.04 34.99 -19.73
C ARG A 2 -49.11 34.94 -18.52
N LYS A 3 -49.45 34.14 -17.51
CA LYS A 3 -48.65 33.95 -16.29
C LYS A 3 -47.49 33.01 -16.61
N ILE A 4 -46.26 33.48 -16.40
CA ILE A 4 -45.05 32.67 -16.48
C ILE A 4 -44.78 32.15 -15.07
N THR A 5 -44.97 30.85 -14.86
CA THR A 5 -44.65 30.19 -13.59
C THR A 5 -43.19 29.76 -13.63
N PHE A 6 -42.34 30.37 -12.83
CA PHE A 6 -40.97 29.91 -12.59
C PHE A 6 -41.02 28.68 -11.66
N LEU A 7 -40.61 27.51 -12.19
CA LEU A 7 -40.41 26.32 -11.40
C LEU A 7 -38.97 26.36 -10.85
N VAL A 8 -38.80 26.79 -9.60
CA VAL A 8 -37.53 26.63 -8.87
C VAL A 8 -37.50 25.20 -8.33
N VAL A 9 -36.84 24.30 -9.06
CA VAL A 9 -36.49 22.99 -8.54
C VAL A 9 -35.30 23.19 -7.61
N ALA A 10 -35.56 23.26 -6.30
CA ALA A 10 -34.53 23.13 -5.30
C ALA A 10 -33.96 21.71 -5.38
N LEU A 11 -32.80 21.58 -6.04
CA LEU A 11 -31.99 20.36 -6.02
C LEU A 11 -31.41 20.23 -4.60
N CYS A 12 -32.19 19.66 -3.68
CA CYS A 12 -31.64 19.09 -2.46
C CYS A 12 -30.80 17.89 -2.87
N ALA A 13 -29.54 18.15 -3.25
CA ALA A 13 -28.51 17.13 -3.21
C ALA A 13 -28.45 16.66 -1.75
N THR A 14 -29.03 15.51 -1.47
CA THR A 14 -28.80 14.78 -0.22
C THR A 14 -27.32 14.40 -0.22
N MET A 15 -26.48 15.32 0.20
CA MET A 15 -25.12 15.02 0.62
C MET A 15 -25.28 14.14 1.86
N PHE A 16 -25.30 12.83 1.64
CA PHE A 16 -24.90 11.90 2.70
C PHE A 16 -23.43 12.23 2.95
N ALA A 17 -23.19 13.14 3.89
CA ALA A 17 -21.88 13.30 4.46
C ALA A 17 -21.59 11.98 5.17
N ASN A 18 -20.83 11.11 4.50
CA ASN A 18 -20.28 9.94 5.16
C ASN A 18 -19.51 10.43 6.39
N ALA A 19 -19.68 9.75 7.52
CA ALA A 19 -18.95 10.09 8.72
C ALA A 19 -17.45 10.00 8.41
N ALA A 20 -16.70 11.03 8.80
CA ALA A 20 -15.26 11.03 8.59
C ALA A 20 -14.61 9.86 9.35
N ILE A 21 -13.57 9.27 8.76
CA ILE A 21 -12.77 8.20 9.37
C ILE A 21 -12.12 8.77 10.63
N THR A 22 -12.30 8.06 11.74
CA THR A 22 -11.53 8.29 12.98
C THR A 22 -10.33 7.37 12.97
N LEU A 23 -9.14 7.90 13.21
CA LEU A 23 -7.90 7.13 13.26
C LEU A 23 -7.73 6.45 14.63
N PRO A 24 -7.09 5.25 14.70
CA PRO A 24 -6.47 4.52 13.60
C PRO A 24 -7.48 3.72 12.75
N LEU A 25 -7.17 3.57 11.46
CA LEU A 25 -7.82 2.61 10.55
C LEU A 25 -6.86 1.45 10.29
N SER A 26 -7.36 0.22 10.33
CA SER A 26 -6.63 -0.98 9.91
C SER A 26 -7.54 -1.86 9.06
N GLU A 27 -7.03 -2.33 7.94
CA GLU A 27 -7.72 -3.22 6.99
C GLU A 27 -6.73 -4.25 6.45
N ASP A 28 -7.03 -5.52 6.65
CA ASP A 28 -6.27 -6.69 6.16
C ASP A 28 -6.95 -7.37 4.97
N PHE A 29 -8.06 -6.80 4.47
CA PHE A 29 -8.85 -7.31 3.36
C PHE A 29 -9.27 -8.77 3.51
N ALA A 30 -9.32 -9.31 4.73
CA ALA A 30 -9.70 -10.71 4.99
C ALA A 30 -11.15 -11.01 4.55
N VAL A 31 -11.98 -9.98 4.43
CA VAL A 31 -13.35 -10.07 3.89
C VAL A 31 -13.39 -10.41 2.38
N CYS A 32 -12.28 -10.20 1.67
CA CYS A 32 -12.15 -10.56 0.26
C CYS A 32 -11.89 -12.06 0.13
N ASP A 33 -12.93 -12.87 -0.06
CA ASP A 33 -12.84 -14.34 -0.09
C ASP A 33 -13.33 -14.96 -1.42
N LYS A 34 -13.65 -14.13 -2.42
CA LYS A 34 -14.28 -14.57 -3.67
C LYS A 34 -13.31 -14.72 -4.84
N GLY A 35 -12.21 -13.98 -4.84
CA GLY A 35 -11.17 -14.06 -5.86
C GLY A 35 -9.96 -14.89 -5.41
N SER A 36 -8.90 -14.89 -6.22
CA SER A 36 -7.62 -15.48 -5.84
C SER A 36 -6.46 -14.87 -6.63
N ALA A 37 -5.47 -14.36 -5.91
CA ALA A 37 -4.19 -13.90 -6.43
C ALA A 37 -3.19 -15.05 -6.67
N THR A 38 -3.51 -16.28 -6.26
CA THR A 38 -2.58 -17.42 -6.27
C THR A 38 -2.61 -18.24 -7.55
N THR A 39 -3.51 -17.92 -8.49
CA THR A 39 -3.65 -18.68 -9.74
C THR A 39 -3.81 -17.75 -10.94
N THR A 40 -3.12 -18.08 -12.02
CA THR A 40 -3.30 -17.39 -13.30
C THR A 40 -4.70 -17.69 -13.84
N GLY A 41 -5.47 -16.65 -14.17
CA GLY A 41 -6.81 -16.80 -14.75
C GLY A 41 -7.96 -16.90 -13.75
N SER A 42 -7.70 -16.76 -12.44
CA SER A 42 -8.77 -16.63 -11.43
C SER A 42 -9.72 -15.48 -11.76
N ASN A 43 -11.02 -15.73 -11.60
CA ASN A 43 -12.03 -14.69 -11.72
C ASN A 43 -12.03 -13.87 -10.41
N MET A 44 -11.35 -12.73 -10.42
CA MET A 44 -11.40 -11.75 -9.33
C MET A 44 -12.61 -10.83 -9.56
N PRO A 45 -13.68 -10.91 -8.74
CA PRO A 45 -14.88 -10.10 -8.95
C PRO A 45 -14.63 -8.63 -8.59
N GLU A 46 -15.25 -7.72 -9.35
CA GLU A 46 -15.14 -6.28 -9.10
C GLU A 46 -15.97 -5.87 -7.88
N ILE A 47 -15.31 -5.23 -6.91
CA ILE A 47 -15.91 -4.71 -5.68
C ILE A 47 -16.61 -3.37 -5.98
N GLY A 48 -17.74 -3.11 -5.31
CA GLY A 48 -18.51 -1.87 -5.48
C GLY A 48 -19.53 -1.95 -6.62
N THR A 49 -19.87 -3.15 -7.07
CA THR A 49 -20.91 -3.40 -8.07
C THR A 49 -22.23 -3.78 -7.40
N ALA A 50 -23.35 -3.74 -8.14
CA ALA A 50 -24.65 -4.13 -7.60
C ALA A 50 -24.68 -5.59 -7.09
N THR A 51 -23.90 -6.48 -7.72
CA THR A 51 -23.81 -7.90 -7.36
C THR A 51 -22.72 -8.19 -6.34
N TYR A 52 -21.75 -7.28 -6.18
CA TYR A 52 -20.73 -7.37 -5.15
C TYR A 52 -20.50 -5.98 -4.54
N PRO A 53 -21.37 -5.58 -3.60
CA PRO A 53 -21.33 -4.25 -2.98
C PRO A 53 -20.01 -4.00 -2.26
N ASN A 54 -19.69 -2.73 -2.04
CA ASN A 54 -18.50 -2.33 -1.29
C ASN A 54 -18.60 -2.84 0.17
N PRO A 55 -17.70 -3.72 0.63
CA PRO A 55 -17.67 -4.17 2.01
C PRO A 55 -16.96 -3.18 2.95
N PHE A 56 -16.22 -2.21 2.41
CA PHE A 56 -15.40 -1.26 3.16
C PHE A 56 -16.20 0.01 3.46
N ALA A 57 -16.77 0.07 4.66
CA ALA A 57 -17.56 1.23 5.10
C ALA A 57 -16.75 2.53 5.13
N TRP A 58 -15.41 2.44 5.20
CA TRP A 58 -14.47 3.56 5.21
C TRP A 58 -14.06 4.02 3.80
N ALA A 59 -14.47 3.32 2.74
CA ALA A 59 -14.14 3.67 1.36
C ALA A 59 -15.35 4.29 0.65
N THR A 60 -15.20 5.51 0.16
CA THR A 60 -16.27 6.20 -0.59
C THR A 60 -16.36 5.71 -2.03
N THR A 61 -15.22 5.46 -2.68
CA THR A 61 -15.18 5.14 -4.11
C THR A 61 -14.18 4.02 -4.38
N LEU A 62 -14.65 3.00 -5.10
CA LEU A 62 -13.84 1.93 -5.66
C LEU A 62 -14.02 1.93 -7.17
N THR A 63 -12.94 2.12 -7.91
CA THR A 63 -12.94 2.07 -9.37
C THR A 63 -12.01 0.95 -9.80
N LYS A 64 -12.55 -0.09 -10.45
CA LYS A 64 -11.75 -1.23 -10.93
C LYS A 64 -10.87 -1.82 -9.82
N VAL A 65 -11.47 -2.00 -8.64
CA VAL A 65 -10.89 -2.73 -7.51
C VAL A 65 -11.56 -4.09 -7.46
N TYR A 66 -10.78 -5.14 -7.28
CA TYR A 66 -11.25 -6.52 -7.35
C TYR A 66 -10.81 -7.30 -6.13
N ASP A 67 -11.66 -8.19 -5.65
CA ASP A 67 -11.32 -9.15 -4.61
C ASP A 67 -10.32 -10.16 -5.19
N ALA A 68 -9.21 -10.34 -4.49
CA ALA A 68 -8.15 -11.24 -4.88
C ALA A 68 -7.81 -12.29 -3.80
N GLY A 69 -8.75 -12.60 -2.90
CA GLY A 69 -8.64 -13.68 -1.93
C GLY A 69 -7.66 -13.38 -0.79
N GLY A 70 -8.06 -12.49 0.12
CA GLY A 70 -7.26 -11.99 1.24
C GLY A 70 -6.44 -10.75 0.90
N MET A 71 -6.67 -10.14 -0.27
CA MET A 71 -6.07 -8.88 -0.71
C MET A 71 -6.96 -8.26 -1.79
N ILE A 72 -6.68 -7.02 -2.17
CA ILE A 72 -7.37 -6.37 -3.29
C ILE A 72 -6.43 -6.17 -4.47
N LYS A 73 -6.98 -6.31 -5.69
CA LYS A 73 -6.30 -5.99 -6.94
C LYS A 73 -6.89 -4.71 -7.54
N PHE A 74 -6.01 -3.81 -7.98
CA PHE A 74 -6.39 -2.62 -8.73
C PHE A 74 -6.20 -2.81 -10.23
N GLY A 75 -7.07 -2.18 -11.01
CA GLY A 75 -6.91 -1.95 -12.44
C GLY A 75 -7.39 -3.10 -13.32
N ALA A 76 -7.66 -2.72 -14.57
CA ALA A 76 -8.08 -3.63 -15.64
C ALA A 76 -7.22 -3.40 -16.90
N SER A 77 -7.40 -4.26 -17.91
CA SER A 77 -6.69 -4.18 -19.20
C SER A 77 -6.88 -2.84 -19.95
N GLY A 78 -7.89 -2.04 -19.59
CA GLY A 78 -8.16 -0.75 -20.22
C GLY A 78 -8.43 0.40 -19.26
N ALA A 79 -8.25 0.21 -17.95
CA ALA A 79 -8.61 1.22 -16.96
C ALA A 79 -7.66 1.21 -15.75
N THR A 80 -7.38 2.41 -15.24
CA THR A 80 -6.67 2.61 -13.97
C THR A 80 -7.58 2.18 -12.82
N GLY A 81 -7.03 1.45 -11.85
CA GLY A 81 -7.73 1.17 -10.60
C GLY A 81 -7.45 2.23 -9.57
N SER A 82 -8.46 2.57 -8.76
CA SER A 82 -8.32 3.48 -7.62
C SER A 82 -9.28 3.15 -6.49
N LEU A 83 -8.83 3.41 -5.27
CA LEU A 83 -9.60 3.41 -4.04
C LEU A 83 -9.52 4.82 -3.45
N VAL A 84 -10.66 5.34 -2.98
CA VAL A 84 -10.76 6.61 -2.28
C VAL A 84 -11.46 6.38 -0.95
N THR A 85 -10.82 6.82 0.14
CA THR A 85 -11.39 6.78 1.49
C THR A 85 -12.45 7.86 1.68
N ASP A 86 -13.31 7.70 2.69
CA ASP A 86 -13.99 8.85 3.28
C ASP A 86 -12.97 9.87 3.83
N VAL A 87 -13.45 11.07 4.14
CA VAL A 87 -12.61 12.12 4.75
C VAL A 87 -11.94 11.58 6.00
N ILE A 88 -10.64 11.81 6.15
CA ILE A 88 -9.88 11.38 7.31
C ILE A 88 -9.85 12.53 8.34
N SER A 89 -10.36 12.27 9.55
CA SER A 89 -10.25 13.21 10.67
C SER A 89 -8.88 13.05 11.33
N VAL A 90 -8.06 14.11 11.28
CA VAL A 90 -6.70 14.12 11.85
C VAL A 90 -6.62 15.13 12.99
N THR A 91 -6.25 14.64 14.16
CA THR A 91 -6.04 15.45 15.37
C THR A 91 -4.59 15.87 15.55
N LYS A 92 -3.63 15.11 15.00
CA LYS A 92 -2.19 15.40 15.06
C LYS A 92 -1.66 16.08 13.79
N ASP A 93 -0.35 16.31 13.73
CA ASP A 93 0.28 17.08 12.66
C ASP A 93 0.52 16.30 11.36
N SER A 94 0.46 14.97 11.40
CA SER A 94 0.81 14.12 10.27
C SER A 94 -0.05 12.86 10.21
N VAL A 95 -0.29 12.40 8.98
CA VAL A 95 -0.92 11.13 8.67
C VAL A 95 0.15 10.16 8.17
N VAL A 96 0.15 8.96 8.71
CA VAL A 96 1.03 7.86 8.31
C VAL A 96 0.17 6.78 7.65
N ILE A 97 0.54 6.42 6.43
CA ILE A 97 -0.13 5.40 5.63
C ILE A 97 0.85 4.27 5.39
N GLU A 98 0.53 3.11 5.93
CA GLU A 98 1.29 1.87 5.79
C GLU A 98 0.46 0.85 5.00
N PHE A 99 1.09 0.14 4.08
CA PHE A 99 0.45 -0.92 3.31
C PHE A 99 1.49 -1.79 2.63
N ASP A 100 1.06 -2.99 2.26
CA ASP A 100 1.85 -3.92 1.46
C ASP A 100 1.35 -3.88 0.02
N ALA A 101 2.24 -3.75 -0.97
CA ALA A 101 1.84 -3.72 -2.37
C ALA A 101 2.85 -4.34 -3.33
N ILE A 102 2.35 -4.84 -4.46
CA ILE A 102 3.20 -5.33 -5.57
C ILE A 102 2.55 -5.11 -6.92
N GLY A 103 3.34 -4.67 -7.91
CA GLY A 103 2.91 -4.61 -9.30
C GLY A 103 2.79 -6.02 -9.93
N TRP A 104 1.89 -6.17 -10.89
CA TRP A 104 1.82 -7.39 -11.70
C TRP A 104 2.52 -7.20 -13.04
N SER A 105 3.46 -8.08 -13.38
CA SER A 105 4.28 -7.99 -14.60
C SER A 105 3.51 -8.23 -15.91
N GLY A 106 2.30 -8.82 -15.85
CA GLY A 106 1.47 -9.07 -17.03
C GLY A 106 0.84 -7.82 -17.66
N THR A 107 1.35 -6.62 -17.38
CA THR A 107 0.80 -5.34 -17.78
C THR A 107 1.86 -4.36 -18.31
N SER A 108 1.46 -3.26 -18.93
CA SER A 108 2.41 -2.31 -19.55
C SER A 108 2.91 -1.21 -18.61
N ASP A 109 2.15 -0.85 -17.57
CA ASP A 109 2.54 0.14 -16.54
C ASP A 109 2.71 -0.54 -15.18
N VAL A 110 3.84 -1.20 -15.01
CA VAL A 110 4.06 -2.20 -13.96
C VAL A 110 4.51 -1.60 -12.62
N ASN A 111 5.31 -0.54 -12.65
CA ASN A 111 6.12 -0.17 -11.49
C ASN A 111 5.47 0.90 -10.62
N SER A 112 4.86 1.92 -11.24
CA SER A 112 4.45 3.12 -10.51
C SER A 112 3.05 2.99 -9.87
N LYS A 113 2.89 3.48 -8.64
CA LYS A 113 1.60 3.62 -7.91
C LYS A 113 1.53 4.98 -7.26
N LYS A 114 0.35 5.56 -7.20
CA LYS A 114 0.12 6.91 -6.67
C LYS A 114 -0.62 6.82 -5.35
N ILE A 115 -0.05 7.44 -4.33
CA ILE A 115 -0.65 7.64 -3.02
C ILE A 115 -0.90 9.14 -2.88
N THR A 116 -2.16 9.53 -2.82
CA THR A 116 -2.56 10.94 -2.76
C THR A 116 -3.32 11.19 -1.48
N TYR A 117 -2.89 12.17 -0.70
CA TYR A 117 -3.62 12.67 0.46
C TYR A 117 -3.90 14.15 0.25
N GLY A 118 -5.18 14.49 0.17
CA GLY A 118 -5.60 15.85 -0.19
C GLY A 118 -5.00 16.29 -1.54
N ALA A 119 -4.27 17.40 -1.54
CA ALA A 119 -3.61 17.91 -2.75
C ALA A 119 -2.24 17.28 -3.05
N THR A 120 -1.68 16.50 -2.13
CA THR A 120 -0.30 15.99 -2.23
C THR A 120 -0.29 14.57 -2.78
N THR A 121 0.46 14.35 -3.86
CA THR A 121 0.67 13.02 -4.44
C THR A 121 2.11 12.57 -4.29
N ILE A 122 2.27 11.34 -3.83
CA ILE A 122 3.52 10.61 -3.78
C ILE A 122 3.44 9.41 -4.74
N THR A 123 4.52 9.17 -5.49
CA THR A 123 4.63 7.99 -6.35
C THR A 123 5.58 6.98 -5.73
N ILE A 124 5.11 5.75 -5.53
CA ILE A 124 5.95 4.61 -5.14
C ILE A 124 6.24 3.72 -6.35
N GLN A 125 7.31 2.94 -6.26
CA GLN A 125 7.73 1.99 -7.28
C GLN A 125 7.86 0.61 -6.66
N THR A 126 7.25 -0.40 -7.30
CA THR A 126 7.35 -1.81 -6.92
C THR A 126 8.15 -2.59 -7.95
N THR A 127 8.81 -3.67 -7.55
CA THR A 127 9.33 -4.66 -8.49
C THR A 127 8.19 -5.61 -8.90
N PRO A 128 7.73 -5.62 -10.15
CA PRO A 128 6.54 -6.37 -10.51
C PRO A 128 6.83 -7.88 -10.55
N VAL A 129 5.81 -8.68 -10.22
CA VAL A 129 5.92 -10.15 -10.17
C VAL A 129 4.92 -10.81 -11.11
N GLU A 130 5.21 -12.06 -11.50
CA GLU A 130 4.24 -12.95 -12.13
C GLU A 130 3.38 -13.66 -11.07
N PHE A 131 2.26 -14.22 -11.52
CA PHE A 131 1.48 -15.13 -10.70
C PHE A 131 2.30 -16.38 -10.31
N PRO A 132 2.08 -16.96 -9.12
CA PRO A 132 1.15 -16.52 -8.07
C PRO A 132 1.59 -15.24 -7.37
N VAL A 133 0.65 -14.37 -7.01
CA VAL A 133 0.91 -13.28 -6.06
C VAL A 133 0.47 -13.77 -4.69
N THR A 134 1.41 -13.78 -3.75
CA THR A 134 1.21 -14.23 -2.38
C THR A 134 1.64 -13.11 -1.42
N PRO A 135 1.14 -13.10 -0.17
CA PRO A 135 1.48 -12.05 0.79
C PRO A 135 2.99 -11.84 0.98
N GLU A 136 3.80 -12.91 0.89
CA GLU A 136 5.26 -12.84 1.05
C GLU A 136 5.98 -12.11 -0.09
N LYS A 137 5.30 -11.92 -1.23
CA LYS A 137 5.83 -11.16 -2.38
C LYS A 137 5.51 -9.67 -2.31
N LEU A 138 4.63 -9.25 -1.41
CA LEU A 138 4.28 -7.84 -1.27
C LEU A 138 5.46 -7.06 -0.65
N GLU A 139 5.71 -5.86 -1.16
CA GLU A 139 6.67 -4.94 -0.57
C GLU A 139 5.93 -4.00 0.40
N HIS A 140 6.46 -3.81 1.61
CA HIS A 140 5.88 -2.89 2.58
C HIS A 140 6.30 -1.44 2.30
N PHE A 141 5.32 -0.55 2.33
CA PHE A 141 5.48 0.88 2.12
C PHE A 141 4.91 1.66 3.30
N LYS A 142 5.65 2.70 3.70
CA LYS A 142 5.20 3.69 4.65
C LYS A 142 5.33 5.07 4.03
N VAL A 143 4.24 5.81 4.01
CA VAL A 143 4.16 7.14 3.42
C VAL A 143 3.63 8.11 4.47
N VAL A 144 4.30 9.25 4.62
CA VAL A 144 3.93 10.28 5.59
C VAL A 144 3.50 11.53 4.84
N PHE A 145 2.33 12.06 5.23
CA PHE A 145 1.80 13.34 4.75
C PHE A 145 1.62 14.30 5.91
N ALA A 146 1.76 15.59 5.63
CA ALA A 146 1.32 16.63 6.55
C ALA A 146 -0.20 16.58 6.69
N LYS A 147 -0.71 16.97 7.86
CA LYS A 147 -2.15 17.13 8.09
C LYS A 147 -2.74 18.11 7.07
N GLU A 148 -3.88 17.73 6.51
CA GLU A 148 -4.73 18.54 5.64
C GLU A 148 -6.18 18.32 6.08
N GLU A 149 -6.90 19.40 6.38
CA GLU A 149 -8.30 19.34 6.85
C GLU A 149 -9.23 18.92 5.71
N GLY A 150 -10.15 17.99 6.00
CA GLY A 150 -11.10 17.52 5.00
C GLY A 150 -10.49 16.62 3.90
N ALA A 151 -9.25 16.18 4.06
CA ALA A 151 -8.57 15.38 3.05
C ALA A 151 -9.01 13.91 3.05
N THR A 152 -9.02 13.33 1.85
CA THR A 152 -9.21 11.90 1.61
C THR A 152 -7.89 11.27 1.18
N LEU A 153 -7.73 9.97 1.43
CA LEU A 153 -6.67 9.17 0.82
C LEU A 153 -7.15 8.54 -0.48
N THR A 154 -6.36 8.68 -1.55
CA THR A 154 -6.50 7.94 -2.79
C THR A 154 -5.28 7.05 -3.03
N ILE A 155 -5.51 5.76 -3.23
CA ILE A 155 -4.49 4.80 -3.70
C ILE A 155 -4.86 4.38 -5.11
N ALA A 156 -3.95 4.57 -6.07
CA ALA A 156 -4.23 4.32 -7.47
C ALA A 156 -3.03 3.75 -8.23
N GLY A 157 -3.32 3.13 -9.38
CA GLY A 157 -2.31 2.76 -10.35
C GLY A 157 -1.59 3.99 -10.91
N GLY A 158 -0.34 3.83 -11.37
CA GLY A 158 0.43 4.91 -11.99
C GLY A 158 -0.24 5.54 -13.21
N GLY A 159 -0.96 4.72 -13.96
CA GLY A 159 -1.70 5.05 -15.16
C GLY A 159 -2.59 3.89 -15.63
N VAL A 160 -3.10 4.01 -16.85
CA VAL A 160 -3.96 3.00 -17.48
C VAL A 160 -3.19 1.69 -17.60
N LYS A 161 -3.87 0.56 -17.38
CA LYS A 161 -3.28 -0.79 -17.30
C LYS A 161 -2.38 -1.00 -16.08
N SER A 162 -2.15 -0.02 -15.20
CA SER A 162 -1.37 -0.29 -13.99
C SER A 162 -2.15 -1.19 -13.05
N ARG A 163 -1.77 -2.46 -13.02
CA ARG A 163 -2.39 -3.52 -12.22
C ARG A 163 -1.45 -3.92 -11.09
N PHE A 164 -1.99 -3.97 -9.89
CA PHE A 164 -1.24 -4.27 -8.68
C PHE A 164 -2.14 -4.80 -7.59
N PHE A 165 -1.50 -5.39 -6.60
CA PHE A 165 -2.15 -5.94 -5.42
C PHE A 165 -1.76 -5.11 -4.21
N LEU A 166 -2.68 -5.01 -3.26
CA LEU A 166 -2.49 -4.31 -2.00
C LEU A 166 -3.10 -5.12 -0.87
N ASP A 167 -2.42 -5.11 0.26
CA ASP A 167 -2.87 -5.70 1.52
C ASP A 167 -2.41 -4.85 2.73
N ASN A 168 -2.90 -5.17 3.92
CA ASN A 168 -2.47 -4.63 5.22
C ASN A 168 -2.44 -3.09 5.29
N LEU A 169 -3.53 -2.45 4.84
CA LEU A 169 -3.67 -1.00 4.92
C LEU A 169 -3.84 -0.55 6.38
N SER A 170 -2.94 0.32 6.83
CA SER A 170 -3.00 1.00 8.11
C SER A 170 -2.90 2.50 7.89
N ILE A 171 -3.80 3.26 8.51
CA ILE A 171 -3.76 4.72 8.54
C ILE A 171 -3.72 5.14 10.00
N THR A 172 -2.67 5.86 10.37
CA THR A 172 -2.47 6.38 11.73
C THR A 172 -2.09 7.84 11.69
N GLU A 173 -2.01 8.47 12.87
CA GLU A 173 -1.56 9.85 13.01
C GLU A 173 -0.44 9.96 14.03
N LYS A 174 0.45 10.93 13.82
CA LYS A 174 1.55 11.21 14.74
C LYS A 174 1.80 12.69 14.89
N ASP A 175 2.40 13.04 16.02
CA ASP A 175 2.87 14.39 16.30
C ASP A 175 4.03 14.74 15.36
N LYS A 176 4.23 16.03 15.13
CA LYS A 176 5.10 16.63 14.10
C LYS A 176 6.22 15.73 13.58
N ASP A 177 6.04 15.27 12.34
CA ASP A 177 7.13 14.94 11.44
C ASP A 177 7.13 15.98 10.33
N SER A 178 8.18 16.81 10.28
CA SER A 178 8.28 17.91 9.30
C SER A 178 8.50 17.39 7.87
N SER A 179 8.55 16.08 7.65
CA SER A 179 8.85 15.47 6.37
C SER A 179 7.61 14.81 5.75
N VAL A 180 7.20 15.34 4.59
CA VAL A 180 6.44 14.56 3.62
C VAL A 180 7.44 13.64 2.93
N GLY A 181 7.15 12.34 2.86
CA GLY A 181 8.13 11.41 2.32
C GLY A 181 7.65 9.97 2.22
N VAL A 182 8.47 9.18 1.52
CA VAL A 182 8.31 7.73 1.40
C VAL A 182 9.44 7.07 2.16
N GLU A 183 9.08 6.23 3.11
CA GLU A 183 9.96 5.24 3.69
C GLU A 183 9.60 3.89 3.06
N ILE A 184 10.45 3.39 2.16
CA ILE A 184 10.29 2.03 1.64
C ILE A 184 10.91 1.07 2.65
N VAL A 185 10.10 0.55 3.57
CA VAL A 185 10.53 -0.54 4.47
C VAL A 185 10.40 -1.85 3.72
N LYS A 186 11.22 -1.97 2.70
CA LYS A 186 11.26 -3.12 1.82
C LYS A 186 11.68 -4.29 2.72
N SER A 187 10.78 -5.24 3.04
CA SER A 187 11.09 -6.39 3.89
C SER A 187 12.47 -6.92 3.49
N ALA A 188 13.44 -6.76 4.39
CA ALA A 188 14.74 -7.34 4.13
C ALA A 188 14.47 -8.84 3.96
N ALA A 189 15.10 -9.48 2.96
CA ALA A 189 15.19 -10.95 2.98
C ALA A 189 15.46 -11.35 4.43
N ASN A 190 14.72 -12.30 5.01
CA ASN A 190 14.77 -12.57 6.44
C ASN A 190 16.22 -12.80 6.89
N VAL A 191 16.92 -11.73 7.27
CA VAL A 191 18.32 -11.80 7.64
C VAL A 191 18.32 -12.00 9.13
N TYR A 192 18.71 -13.20 9.54
CA TYR A 192 18.81 -13.56 10.94
C TYR A 192 20.16 -14.20 11.22
N GLY A 193 20.66 -13.95 12.42
CA GLY A 193 21.89 -14.53 12.93
C GLY A 193 21.60 -15.73 13.82
N ALA A 194 22.25 -16.86 13.56
CA ALA A 194 22.25 -18.01 14.45
C ALA A 194 23.53 -18.84 14.28
N ASN A 195 24.10 -19.31 15.39
CA ASN A 195 25.25 -20.22 15.44
C ASN A 195 26.44 -19.71 14.61
N GLY A 196 26.79 -18.44 14.82
CA GLY A 196 27.87 -17.78 14.07
C GLY A 196 27.61 -17.50 12.60
N THR A 197 26.40 -17.78 12.10
CA THR A 197 26.01 -17.63 10.70
C THR A 197 24.90 -16.59 10.55
N ILE A 198 24.97 -15.77 9.52
CA ILE A 198 23.91 -14.90 9.05
C ILE A 198 23.29 -15.56 7.82
N TYR A 199 22.01 -15.92 7.94
CA TYR A 199 21.18 -16.52 6.89
C TYR A 199 20.44 -15.43 6.11
N GLY A 200 20.04 -15.73 4.86
CA GLY A 200 19.34 -14.76 4.01
C GLY A 200 20.23 -13.63 3.47
N ALA A 201 21.55 -13.78 3.62
CA ALA A 201 22.56 -12.88 3.08
C ALA A 201 23.15 -13.37 1.74
N GLU A 202 22.47 -14.27 1.02
CA GLU A 202 22.94 -14.73 -0.28
C GLU A 202 23.00 -13.54 -1.25
N ASN A 203 24.19 -13.24 -1.78
CA ASN A 203 24.52 -12.05 -2.59
C ASN A 203 24.66 -10.72 -1.80
N GLY A 204 24.76 -10.78 -0.47
CA GLY A 204 25.03 -9.64 0.39
C GLY A 204 26.51 -9.46 0.79
N ARG A 205 26.77 -8.38 1.53
CA ARG A 205 28.03 -8.16 2.26
C ARG A 205 27.76 -7.96 3.75
N ILE A 206 28.62 -8.51 4.60
CA ILE A 206 28.53 -8.42 6.06
C ILE A 206 29.65 -7.51 6.54
N TYR A 207 29.33 -6.55 7.40
CA TYR A 207 30.27 -5.59 7.96
C TYR A 207 30.22 -5.63 9.48
N THR A 208 31.35 -5.33 10.12
CA THR A 208 31.35 -4.93 11.53
C THR A 208 30.62 -3.60 11.71
N ILE A 209 30.25 -3.26 12.95
CA ILE A 209 29.69 -1.92 13.27
C ILE A 209 30.62 -0.75 12.93
N THR A 210 31.92 -1.01 12.77
CA THR A 210 32.94 -0.03 12.37
C THR A 210 33.15 0.03 10.85
N GLY A 211 32.41 -0.78 10.07
CA GLY A 211 32.43 -0.75 8.62
C GLY A 211 33.46 -1.66 7.95
N MET A 212 34.11 -2.57 8.68
CA MET A 212 35.04 -3.54 8.11
C MET A 212 34.27 -4.68 7.44
N ASP A 213 34.56 -4.99 6.17
CA ASP A 213 33.96 -6.11 5.44
C ASP A 213 34.45 -7.45 6.03
N VAL A 214 33.51 -8.26 6.51
CA VAL A 214 33.73 -9.56 7.16
C VAL A 214 32.86 -10.64 6.53
N THR A 215 32.45 -10.46 5.27
CA THR A 215 31.56 -11.40 4.56
C THR A 215 32.09 -12.84 4.57
N GLU A 216 33.41 -13.01 4.40
CA GLU A 216 34.07 -14.32 4.41
C GLU A 216 34.12 -14.99 5.80
N GLN A 217 33.79 -14.26 6.86
CA GLN A 217 33.75 -14.79 8.23
C GLN A 217 32.37 -15.37 8.59
N ASN A 218 31.41 -15.35 7.67
CA ASN A 218 30.10 -15.94 7.89
C ASN A 218 30.22 -17.43 8.25
N GLY A 219 29.62 -17.84 9.37
CA GLY A 219 29.83 -19.16 10.00
C GLY A 219 30.73 -19.13 11.24
N ARG A 220 31.38 -18.01 11.53
CA ARG A 220 32.28 -17.82 12.69
C ARG A 220 32.05 -16.49 13.42
N LEU A 221 30.93 -15.82 13.15
CA LEU A 221 30.61 -14.50 13.68
C LEU A 221 30.16 -14.58 15.14
N ASN A 222 30.37 -13.52 15.92
CA ASN A 222 29.84 -13.40 17.28
C ASN A 222 29.67 -11.93 17.64
N GLY A 223 28.42 -11.50 17.83
CA GLY A 223 28.08 -10.12 18.13
C GLY A 223 27.22 -9.46 17.06
N VAL A 224 27.33 -8.14 16.96
CA VAL A 224 26.47 -7.31 16.13
C VAL A 224 27.16 -6.97 14.81
N TYR A 225 26.46 -7.19 13.71
CA TYR A 225 26.93 -6.93 12.36
C TYR A 225 25.92 -6.13 11.55
N VAL A 226 26.40 -5.52 10.48
CA VAL A 226 25.62 -4.76 9.51
C VAL A 226 25.65 -5.52 8.19
N VAL A 227 24.49 -5.90 7.68
CA VAL A 227 24.36 -6.68 6.45
C VAL A 227 23.80 -5.78 5.36
N LYS A 228 24.49 -5.72 4.22
CA LYS A 228 24.08 -4.97 3.04
C LYS A 228 23.70 -5.91 1.91
N ILE A 229 22.44 -5.94 1.52
CA ILE A 229 21.91 -6.80 0.44
C ILE A 229 20.99 -5.95 -0.44
N ASN A 230 21.14 -6.02 -1.76
CA ASN A 230 20.26 -5.33 -2.72
C ASN A 230 20.01 -3.84 -2.41
N GLY A 231 21.05 -3.13 -1.95
CA GLY A 231 20.98 -1.71 -1.60
C GLY A 231 20.36 -1.40 -0.22
N LYS A 232 19.86 -2.40 0.50
CA LYS A 232 19.34 -2.26 1.87
C LYS A 232 20.41 -2.55 2.91
N VAL A 233 20.23 -2.03 4.11
CA VAL A 233 21.14 -2.22 5.25
C VAL A 233 20.34 -2.70 6.45
N GLN A 234 20.76 -3.79 7.10
CA GLN A 234 20.12 -4.32 8.30
C GLN A 234 21.15 -4.64 9.38
N LYS A 235 20.83 -4.32 10.63
CA LYS A 235 21.63 -4.70 11.79
C LYS A 235 21.19 -6.08 12.28
N VAL A 236 22.13 -6.99 12.47
CA VAL A 236 21.86 -8.38 12.85
C VAL A 236 22.72 -8.76 14.05
N MET A 237 22.10 -9.33 15.07
CA MET A 237 22.81 -9.94 16.19
C MET A 237 23.04 -11.42 15.87
N VAL A 238 24.28 -11.87 15.99
CA VAL A 238 24.67 -13.27 15.84
C VAL A 238 25.13 -13.79 17.20
N ARG A 239 24.58 -14.93 17.61
CA ARG A 239 24.96 -15.66 18.82
C ARG A 239 25.48 -17.05 18.44
#